data_AF-A0AAQ1GJM2-F1
#
_entry.id   AF-A0AAQ1GJM2-F1
#
_cell.length_a   1.000
_cell.length_b   1.000
_cell.length_c   1.000
_cell.angle_alpha   90.00
_cell.angle_beta   90.00
_cell.angle_gamma   90.00
#
_symmetry.space_group_name_H-M   'P 1'
#
loop_
_entity.id
_entity.type
_entity.pdbx_description
1 polymer ?
#
loop_
_entity_poly.entity_id
_entity_poly.type
_entity_poly.pdbx_seq_one_letter_code
_entity_poly.pdbx_strand_id
1 'polypeptide(L)'
;MSDSLADIRNAALRLQRDAEALAKAAQHCTHDEVPETSPAGLSDAEILRIAHRALELHAAQHPRPPHVTISQAAEMLGLSRRTVSKMLHAGQFRLNRCGRIPIEQIDLVHSMER
;
A
#
# COMPACT_ATOMS: atom_id res chain seq x y z
N MET A 1 40.12 -21.54 26.04
CA MET A 1 39.92 -20.09 25.83
C MET A 1 40.26 -19.65 24.40
N SER A 2 40.99 -20.43 23.60
CA SER A 2 41.32 -20.14 22.19
C SER A 2 40.14 -20.30 21.22
N ASP A 3 39.23 -21.25 21.46
CA ASP A 3 38.08 -21.51 20.57
C ASP A 3 37.12 -20.32 20.48
N SER A 4 36.95 -19.58 21.58
CA SER A 4 36.08 -18.40 21.63
C SER A 4 36.56 -17.27 20.71
N LEU A 5 37.87 -17.05 20.57
CA LEU A 5 38.42 -16.04 19.66
C LEU A 5 38.29 -16.47 18.20
N ALA A 6 38.41 -17.76 17.90
CA ALA A 6 38.20 -18.30 16.57
C ALA A 6 36.72 -18.18 16.15
N ASP A 7 35.79 -18.43 17.07
CA ASP A 7 34.35 -18.29 16.83
C ASP A 7 33.95 -16.83 16.57
N ILE A 8 34.48 -15.89 17.37
CA ILE A 8 34.27 -14.45 17.17
C ILE A 8 34.82 -14.02 15.80
N ARG A 9 36.00 -14.50 15.42
CA ARG A 9 36.59 -14.21 14.10
C ARG A 9 35.75 -14.76 12.95
N ASN A 10 35.22 -15.98 13.10
CA ASN A 10 34.35 -16.59 12.09
C ASN A 10 33.01 -15.87 11.97
N ALA A 11 32.44 -15.42 13.09
CA ALA A 11 31.23 -14.61 13.10
C ALA A 11 31.44 -13.25 12.41
N ALA A 12 32.58 -12.59 12.68
CA ALA A 12 32.94 -11.33 12.03
C ALA A 12 33.09 -11.49 10.50
N LEU A 13 33.71 -12.57 10.04
CA LEU A 13 33.85 -12.86 8.61
C LEU A 13 32.52 -13.14 7.91
N ARG A 14 31.53 -13.71 8.60
CA ARG A 14 30.17 -13.91 8.07
C ARG A 14 29.45 -12.58 7.94
N LEU A 15 29.45 -11.77 8.99
CA LEU A 15 28.85 -10.43 8.99
C LEU A 15 29.44 -9.54 7.89
N GLN A 16 30.75 -9.62 7.66
CA GLN A 16 31.40 -8.85 6.59
C GLN A 16 30.88 -9.26 5.20
N ARG A 17 30.77 -10.58 4.93
CA ARG A 17 30.22 -11.07 3.65
C ARG A 17 28.76 -10.69 3.47
N ASP A 18 27.97 -10.78 4.53
CA ASP A 18 26.55 -10.42 4.48
C ASP A 18 26.39 -8.92 4.23
N ALA A 19 27.24 -8.08 4.84
CA ALA A 19 27.26 -6.64 4.58
C ALA A 19 27.67 -6.31 3.14
N GLU A 20 28.67 -6.99 2.58
CA GLU A 20 29.08 -6.84 1.18
C GLU A 20 27.98 -7.28 0.20
N ALA A 21 27.30 -8.40 0.51
CA ALA A 21 26.19 -8.89 -0.29
C ALA A 21 24.99 -7.93 -0.23
N LEU A 22 24.69 -7.38 0.95
CA LEU A 22 23.65 -6.37 1.12
C LEU A 22 24.00 -5.07 0.38
N ALA A 23 25.25 -4.61 0.44
CA ALA A 23 25.70 -3.43 -0.29
C ALA A 23 25.54 -3.62 -1.81
N LYS A 24 25.87 -4.82 -2.32
CA LYS A 24 25.65 -5.16 -3.73
C LYS A 24 24.16 -5.23 -4.08
N ALA A 25 23.33 -5.84 -3.24
CA ALA A 25 21.89 -5.86 -3.45
C ALA A 25 21.29 -4.44 -3.44
N ALA A 26 21.72 -3.62 -2.49
CA ALA A 26 21.31 -2.22 -2.38
C ALA A 26 21.70 -1.39 -3.60
N GLN A 27 22.84 -1.66 -4.26
CA GLN A 27 23.21 -1.03 -5.54
C GLN A 27 22.25 -1.37 -6.69
N HIS A 28 21.52 -2.49 -6.62
CA HIS A 28 20.46 -2.80 -7.58
C HIS A 28 19.09 -2.27 -7.14
N CYS A 29 18.98 -1.81 -5.88
CA CYS A 29 17.80 -1.17 -5.31
C CYS A 29 17.94 0.35 -5.16
N THR A 30 19.09 0.94 -5.53
CA THR A 30 19.17 2.38 -5.75
C THR A 30 18.12 2.68 -6.79
N HIS A 31 17.18 3.53 -6.39
CA HIS A 31 16.00 3.92 -7.16
C HIS A 31 16.32 3.93 -8.65
N ASP A 32 15.39 3.41 -9.46
CA ASP A 32 15.24 3.85 -10.85
C ASP A 32 15.67 5.31 -10.88
N GLU A 33 16.80 5.58 -11.54
CA GLU A 33 17.16 6.96 -11.83
C GLU A 33 15.92 7.51 -12.50
N VAL A 34 15.16 8.35 -11.78
CA VAL A 34 14.05 9.06 -12.43
C VAL A 34 14.80 9.83 -13.50
N PRO A 35 14.62 9.51 -14.78
CA PRO A 35 15.39 10.19 -15.80
C PRO A 35 15.02 11.67 -15.66
N GLU A 36 16.03 12.51 -15.43
CA GLU A 36 15.91 13.98 -15.48
C GLU A 36 15.43 14.46 -16.88
N THR A 37 15.28 13.55 -17.83
CA THR A 37 14.41 13.70 -18.99
C THR A 37 12.98 13.32 -18.64
N SER A 38 12.15 14.37 -18.56
CA SER A 38 10.69 14.35 -18.69
C SER A 38 10.17 13.03 -19.26
N PRO A 39 9.36 12.27 -18.49
CA PRO A 39 8.91 10.95 -18.92
C PRO A 39 8.20 11.10 -20.26
N ALA A 40 8.78 10.52 -21.32
CA ALA A 40 8.29 10.53 -22.69
C ALA A 40 8.52 11.78 -23.57
N GLY A 41 9.45 12.69 -23.26
CA GLY A 41 9.74 13.83 -24.15
C GLY A 41 8.64 14.90 -24.16
N LEU A 42 7.88 14.97 -23.07
CA LEU A 42 6.84 15.97 -22.85
C LEU A 42 7.49 17.29 -22.42
N SER A 43 6.98 18.41 -22.95
CA SER A 43 7.36 19.74 -22.48
C SER A 43 6.80 20.02 -21.08
N ASP A 44 7.42 20.93 -20.32
CA ASP A 44 6.93 21.34 -19.00
C ASP A 44 5.46 21.81 -19.02
N ALA A 45 5.06 22.49 -20.10
CA ALA A 45 3.69 22.94 -20.30
C ALA A 45 2.71 21.76 -20.42
N GLU A 46 3.12 20.66 -21.06
CA GLU A 46 2.31 19.45 -21.17
C GLU A 46 2.20 18.72 -19.84
N ILE A 47 3.29 18.64 -19.08
CA ILE A 47 3.30 18.06 -17.72
C ILE A 47 2.31 18.81 -16.83
N LEU A 48 2.37 20.15 -16.82
CA LEU A 48 1.47 20.98 -16.03
C LEU A 48 0.01 20.79 -16.44
N ARG A 49 -0.26 20.69 -17.74
CA ARG A 49 -1.62 20.42 -18.25
C ARG A 49 -2.13 19.05 -17.80
N ILE A 50 -1.29 18.01 -17.85
CA ILE A 50 -1.64 16.67 -17.39
C ILE A 50 -1.91 16.68 -15.88
N ALA A 51 -1.04 17.31 -15.10
CA ALA A 51 -1.18 17.40 -13.65
C ALA A 51 -2.48 18.14 -13.26
N HIS A 52 -2.77 19.28 -13.90
CA HIS A 52 -4.00 20.03 -13.67
C HIS A 52 -5.24 19.19 -14.02
N ARG A 53 -5.20 18.50 -15.16
CA ARG A 53 -6.31 17.64 -15.58
C ARG A 53 -6.54 16.47 -14.63
N ALA A 54 -5.46 15.85 -14.13
CA ALA A 54 -5.55 14.78 -13.15
C ALA A 54 -6.20 15.26 -11.84
N LEU A 55 -5.82 16.46 -11.37
CA LEU A 55 -6.41 17.08 -10.18
C LEU A 55 -7.89 17.43 -10.36
N GLU A 56 -8.27 17.99 -11.52
CA GLU A 56 -9.68 18.23 -11.85
C GLU A 56 -10.50 16.95 -11.82
N LEU A 57 -9.99 15.88 -12.46
CA LEU A 57 -10.65 14.57 -12.47
C LEU A 57 -10.72 13.96 -11.07
N HIS A 58 -9.71 14.17 -10.24
CA HIS A 58 -9.70 13.71 -8.86
C HIS A 58 -10.70 14.49 -7.99
N ALA A 59 -10.77 15.82 -8.15
CA ALA A 59 -11.71 16.67 -7.42
C ALA A 59 -13.17 16.42 -7.86
N ALA A 60 -13.39 16.10 -9.14
CA ALA A 60 -14.71 15.73 -9.65
C ALA A 60 -15.16 14.34 -9.18
N GLN A 61 -14.21 13.43 -8.91
CA GLN A 61 -14.51 12.17 -8.23
C GLN A 61 -14.93 12.48 -6.80
N HIS A 62 -16.13 12.02 -6.42
CA HIS A 62 -16.63 12.25 -5.07
C HIS A 62 -15.63 11.64 -4.08
N PRO A 63 -15.20 12.38 -3.04
CA PRO A 63 -14.26 11.86 -2.06
C PRO A 63 -14.83 10.57 -1.47
N ARG A 64 -14.01 9.52 -1.42
CA ARG A 64 -14.43 8.24 -0.85
C ARG A 64 -14.97 8.50 0.57
N PRO A 65 -16.20 8.06 0.89
CA PRO A 65 -16.79 8.34 2.19
C PRO A 65 -15.97 7.63 3.27
N PRO A 66 -15.57 8.31 4.37
CA PRO A 66 -14.72 7.70 5.40
C PRO A 66 -15.43 6.55 6.15
N HIS A 67 -16.75 6.60 6.19
CA HIS A 67 -17.57 5.57 6.82
C HIS A 67 -18.82 5.33 6.00
N VAL A 68 -19.21 4.07 5.86
CA VAL A 68 -20.34 3.64 5.05
C VAL A 68 -21.39 2.91 5.87
N THR A 69 -22.63 2.97 5.40
CA THR A 69 -23.73 2.17 5.95
C THR A 69 -23.66 0.72 5.43
N ILE A 70 -24.40 -0.19 6.05
CA ILE A 70 -24.48 -1.60 5.60
C ILE A 70 -24.97 -1.69 4.14
N SER A 71 -25.93 -0.85 3.73
CA SER A 71 -26.42 -0.84 2.34
C SER A 71 -25.33 -0.39 1.37
N GLN A 72 -24.61 0.68 1.70
CA GLN A 72 -23.51 1.18 0.86
C GLN A 72 -22.35 0.18 0.80
N ALA A 73 -22.00 -0.45 1.93
CA ALA A 73 -21.00 -1.52 1.95
C ALA A 73 -21.42 -2.71 1.06
N ALA A 74 -22.70 -3.08 1.08
CA ALA A 74 -23.25 -4.13 0.23
C ALA A 74 -23.12 -3.78 -1.27
N GLU A 75 -23.47 -2.54 -1.64
CA GLU A 75 -23.30 -2.03 -3.01
C GLU A 75 -21.81 -2.03 -3.43
N MET A 76 -20.91 -1.55 -2.56
CA MET A 76 -19.47 -1.50 -2.84
C MET A 76 -18.82 -2.88 -2.99
N LEU A 77 -19.29 -3.88 -2.24
CA LEU A 77 -18.78 -5.25 -2.29
C LEU A 77 -19.51 -6.12 -3.33
N GLY A 78 -20.58 -5.63 -3.97
CA GLY A 78 -21.42 -6.44 -4.85
C GLY A 78 -22.16 -7.57 -4.12
N LEU A 79 -22.41 -7.42 -2.82
CA LEU A 79 -23.04 -8.42 -1.96
C LEU A 79 -24.46 -8.01 -1.58
N SER A 80 -25.26 -8.97 -1.10
CA SER A 80 -26.56 -8.63 -0.51
C SER A 80 -26.40 -7.96 0.86
N ARG A 81 -27.30 -7.04 1.22
CA ARG A 81 -27.36 -6.43 2.55
C ARG A 81 -27.41 -7.48 3.69
N ARG A 82 -28.09 -8.60 3.45
CA ARG A 82 -28.17 -9.72 4.40
C ARG A 82 -26.81 -10.40 4.60
N THR A 83 -26.03 -10.55 3.52
CA THR A 83 -24.66 -11.10 3.58
C THR A 83 -23.77 -10.19 4.41
N VAL A 84 -23.73 -8.88 4.11
CA VAL A 84 -22.93 -7.92 4.88
C VAL A 84 -23.35 -7.88 6.36
N SER A 85 -24.66 -7.95 6.64
CA SER A 85 -25.15 -8.08 8.01
C SER A 85 -24.60 -9.33 8.71
N LYS A 86 -24.59 -10.49 8.05
CA LYS A 86 -23.97 -11.71 8.60
C LYS A 86 -22.47 -11.55 8.85
N MET A 87 -21.74 -10.90 7.95
CA MET A 87 -20.30 -10.61 8.09
C MET A 87 -20.03 -9.74 9.33
N LEU A 88 -20.91 -8.76 9.60
CA LEU A 88 -20.90 -7.95 10.81
C LEU A 88 -21.07 -8.79 12.08
N HIS A 89 -22.06 -9.69 12.10
CA HIS A 89 -22.29 -10.59 13.24
C HIS A 89 -21.18 -11.63 13.41
N ALA A 90 -20.53 -12.03 12.31
CA ALA A 90 -19.36 -12.90 12.33
C ALA A 90 -18.07 -12.17 12.76
N GLY A 91 -18.12 -10.85 12.96
CA GLY A 91 -16.98 -10.05 13.40
C GLY A 91 -15.99 -9.68 12.30
N GLN A 92 -16.32 -9.89 11.02
CA GLN A 92 -15.48 -9.49 9.89
C GLN A 92 -15.46 -7.97 9.68
N PHE A 93 -16.53 -7.29 10.09
CA PHE A 93 -16.61 -5.84 10.13
C PHE A 93 -16.92 -5.35 11.55
N ARG A 94 -16.31 -4.24 11.93
CA ARG A 94 -16.54 -3.55 13.21
C ARG A 94 -17.14 -2.18 12.94
N LEU A 95 -18.28 -1.91 13.58
CA LEU A 95 -18.91 -0.59 13.52
C LEU A 95 -18.12 0.42 14.36
N ASN A 96 -18.11 1.66 13.90
CA ASN A 96 -17.70 2.80 14.71
C ASN A 96 -18.77 3.13 15.78
N ARG A 97 -18.49 4.12 16.64
CA ARG A 97 -19.43 4.55 17.69
C ARG A 97 -20.80 5.02 17.15
N CYS A 98 -20.86 5.42 15.89
CA CYS A 98 -22.08 5.88 15.23
C CYS A 98 -22.78 4.77 14.42
N GLY A 99 -22.37 3.50 14.55
CA GLY A 99 -23.00 2.38 13.85
C GLY A 99 -22.68 2.28 12.36
N ARG A 100 -21.57 2.87 11.89
CA ARG A 100 -21.13 2.82 10.49
C ARG A 100 -19.86 2.00 10.34
N ILE A 101 -19.67 1.37 9.18
CA ILE A 101 -18.48 0.58 8.86
C ILE A 101 -17.40 1.54 8.34
N PRO A 102 -16.19 1.59 8.94
CA PRO A 102 -15.06 2.32 8.37
C PRO A 102 -14.69 1.79 6.99
N ILE A 103 -14.43 2.68 6.03
CA ILE A 103 -14.20 2.28 4.63
C ILE A 103 -12.93 1.44 4.46
N GLU A 104 -11.95 1.62 5.33
CA GLU A 104 -10.69 0.86 5.33
C GLU A 104 -10.96 -0.65 5.50
N GLN A 105 -11.99 -1.02 6.25
CA GLN A 105 -12.37 -2.43 6.41
C GLN A 105 -13.00 -3.01 5.14
N ILE A 106 -13.74 -2.19 4.39
CA ILE A 106 -14.30 -2.58 3.09
C ILE A 106 -13.17 -2.79 2.08
N ASP A 107 -12.20 -1.88 2.04
CA ASP A 107 -11.04 -1.97 1.14
C ASP A 107 -10.19 -3.21 1.44
N LEU A 108 -10.00 -3.57 2.72
CA LEU A 108 -9.30 -4.80 3.10
C LEU A 108 -10.00 -6.04 2.54
N VAL A 109 -11.32 -6.18 2.76
CA VAL A 109 -12.08 -7.32 2.24
C VAL A 109 -12.03 -7.35 0.71
N HIS A 110 -12.19 -6.21 0.05
CA HIS A 110 -12.12 -6.12 -1.40
C HIS A 110 -10.75 -6.49 -1.98
N SER A 111 -9.66 -6.23 -1.24
CA SER A 111 -8.30 -6.58 -1.65
C SER A 111 -7.97 -8.07 -1.53
N MET A 112 -8.64 -8.79 -0.62
CA MET A 112 -8.40 -10.21 -0.36
C MET A 112 -9.09 -11.14 -1.38
N GLU A 113 -10.07 -10.62 -2.13
CA GLU A 113 -10.83 -11.39 -3.13
C GLU A 113 -10.22 -11.31 -4.55
N ARG A 114 -9.09 -10.62 -4.73
CA ARG A 114 -8.37 -10.51 -6.01
C ARG A 114 -7.21 -11.49 -6.15
#